data_AF-A0A965EWK0-F1
#
_entry.id   AF-A0A965EWK0-F1
#
_cell.length_a   1.000
_cell.length_b   1.000
_cell.length_c   1.000
_cell.angle_alpha   90.00
_cell.angle_beta   90.00
_cell.angle_gamma   90.00
#
_symmetry.space_group_name_H-M   'P 1'
#
loop_
_entity.id
_entity.type
_entity.pdbx_description
1 polymer ?
#
loop_
_entity_poly.entity_id
_entity_poly.type
_entity_poly.pdbx_seq_one_letter_code
_entity_poly.pdbx_strand_id
1 'polypeptide(L)' 'VADGPVALARLIPAGVDVRGDATRARLVLFRKPIERRAKDSVDLTDLLHEILVAQVATYLGVEPSVIDPTMEED' A
#
# COMPACT_ATOMS: atom_id res chain seq x y z
N VAL A 1 15.53 7.92 -14.31
CA VAL A 1 15.76 8.29 -12.89
C VAL A 1 14.62 7.68 -12.09
N ALA A 2 14.85 6.55 -11.43
CA ALA A 2 13.89 6.02 -10.46
C ALA A 2 13.88 7.02 -9.28
N ASP A 3 12.73 7.62 -9.00
CA ASP A 3 12.62 8.82 -8.17
C ASP A 3 12.78 8.49 -6.67
N GLY A 4 14.02 8.20 -6.24
CA GLY A 4 14.52 8.35 -4.87
C GLY A 4 13.88 7.51 -3.74
N PRO A 5 14.35 7.68 -2.49
CA PRO A 5 13.95 6.92 -1.30
C PRO A 5 12.56 7.30 -0.73
N VAL A 6 11.65 7.79 -1.58
CA VAL A 6 10.35 8.31 -1.13
C VAL A 6 9.35 7.17 -1.06
N ALA A 7 8.86 6.90 0.15
CA ALA A 7 7.84 5.88 0.38
C ALA A 7 6.54 6.21 -0.38
N LEU A 8 5.90 5.18 -0.95
CA LEU A 8 4.57 5.27 -1.57
C LEU A 8 3.45 4.96 -0.59
N ALA A 9 3.72 4.09 0.38
CA ALA A 9 2.80 3.74 1.44
C ALA A 9 3.52 3.55 2.78
N ARG A 10 2.74 3.60 3.85
CA ARG A 10 3.16 3.23 5.20
C ARG A 10 2.06 2.43 5.89
N LEU A 11 2.42 1.25 6.37
CA LEU A 11 1.59 0.48 7.30
C LEU A 11 1.77 1.01 8.73
N ILE A 12 0.64 1.31 9.38
CA ILE A 12 0.54 1.58 10.79
C ILE A 12 -0.22 0.40 11.40
N PRO A 13 0.43 -0.49 12.17
CA PRO A 13 -0.26 -1.65 12.74
C PRO A 13 -1.30 -1.21 13.77
N ALA A 14 -2.24 -2.11 14.07
CA ALA A 14 -3.14 -1.94 15.20
C ALA A 14 -2.33 -1.88 16.50
N GLY A 15 -2.82 -1.09 17.46
CA GLY A 15 -2.14 -0.88 18.72
C GLY A 15 -3.02 -0.15 19.72
N VAL A 16 -2.41 0.52 20.68
CA VAL A 16 -3.11 1.32 21.70
C VAL A 16 -2.60 2.75 21.62
N ASP A 17 -3.50 3.72 21.63
CA ASP A 17 -3.11 5.13 21.60
C ASP A 17 -2.73 5.67 22.99
N VAL A 18 -2.41 6.96 23.07
CA VAL A 18 -1.99 7.62 24.32
C VAL A 18 -3.10 7.68 25.38
N ARG A 19 -4.36 7.41 25.03
CA ARG A 19 -5.52 7.40 25.93
C ARG A 19 -5.88 5.99 26.39
N GLY A 20 -5.20 4.96 25.89
CA GLY A 20 -5.51 3.56 26.19
C GLY A 20 -6.55 2.96 25.25
N ASP A 21 -6.99 3.69 24.22
CA ASP A 21 -7.99 3.20 23.28
C ASP A 21 -7.35 2.33 22.20
N ALA A 22 -8.04 1.25 21.82
CA ALA A 22 -7.60 0.38 20.74
C ALA A 22 -7.65 1.13 19.40
N THR A 23 -6.56 1.05 18.64
CA THR A 23 -6.44 1.63 17.31
C THR A 23 -6.47 0.54 16.25
N ARG A 24 -7.13 0.84 15.14
CA ARG A 24 -7.13 -0.04 13.96
C ARG A 24 -5.85 0.12 13.18
N ALA A 25 -5.45 -0.94 12.47
CA ALA A 25 -4.41 -0.84 11.47
C ALA A 25 -4.83 0.15 10.37
N ARG A 26 -3.86 0.89 9.84
CA ARG A 26 -4.06 1.91 8.80
C ARG A 26 -2.98 1.77 7.73
N LEU A 27 -3.41 1.83 6.47
CA LEU A 27 -2.53 1.98 5.33
C LEU A 27 -2.57 3.45 4.89
N VAL A 28 -1.44 4.13 4.96
CA VAL A 28 -1.31 5.53 4.55
C VAL A 28 -0.66 5.58 3.18
N LEU A 29 -1.30 6.24 2.21
CA LEU A 29 -0.79 6.41 0.85
C LEU A 29 -0.27 7.83 0.64
N PHE A 30 0.92 7.95 0.05
CA PHE A 30 1.51 9.25 -0.27
C PHE A 30 1.11 9.65 -1.69
N ARG A 31 0.04 10.44 -1.78
CA ARG A 31 -0.57 10.86 -3.04
C ARG A 31 0.41 11.43 -4.07
N LYS A 32 1.22 12.44 -3.70
CA LYS A 32 2.11 13.12 -4.66
C LYS A 32 3.22 12.21 -5.23
N PRO A 33 3.89 11.37 -4.43
CA PRO A 33 4.79 10.35 -4.94
C PRO A 33 4.16 9.33 -5.89
N ILE A 34 2.91 8.92 -5.64
CA ILE A 34 2.17 7.97 -6.48
C ILE A 34 1.77 8.63 -7.80
N GLU A 35 1.13 9.80 -7.75
CA GLU A 35 0.73 10.56 -8.94
C GLU A 35 1.90 10.88 -9.89
N ARG A 36 3.11 11.05 -9.35
CA ARG A 36 4.32 11.30 -10.17
C ARG A 36 4.85 10.08 -10.92
N ARG A 37 4.47 8.87 -10.48
CA ARG A 37 4.91 7.60 -11.07
C ARG A 37 3.92 7.09 -12.12
N ALA A 38 2.65 7.38 -11.93
CA ALA A 38 1.61 7.07 -12.89
C ALA A 38 1.66 8.01 -14.11
N LYS A 39 1.55 7.44 -15.31
CA LYS A 39 1.50 8.15 -16.60
C LYS A 39 0.12 8.73 -16.87
N ASP A 40 -0.93 8.03 -16.44
CA ASP A 40 -2.32 8.41 -16.61
C ASP A 40 -3.20 7.85 -15.46
N SER A 41 -4.52 8.02 -15.56
CA SER A 41 -5.45 7.57 -14.52
C SER A 41 -5.60 6.05 -14.43
N VAL A 42 -5.33 5.32 -15.52
CA VAL A 42 -5.38 3.86 -15.53
C VAL A 42 -4.14 3.34 -14.81
N ASP A 43 -2.95 3.81 -15.21
CA ASP A 43 -1.68 3.49 -14.54
C ASP A 43 -1.69 3.88 -13.05
N LEU A 44 -2.38 4.98 -12.70
CA LEU A 44 -2.59 5.36 -11.31
C LEU A 44 -3.42 4.32 -10.54
N THR A 45 -4.48 3.81 -11.16
CA THR A 45 -5.37 2.82 -10.55
C THR A 45 -4.63 1.50 -10.36
N ASP A 46 -3.88 1.06 -11.37
CA ASP A 46 -3.08 -0.16 -11.34
C ASP A 46 -2.00 -0.06 -10.26
N LEU A 47 -1.24 1.05 -10.22
CA LEU A 47 -0.22 1.28 -9.20
C LEU A 47 -0.82 1.34 -7.78
N LEU A 48 -1.99 1.96 -7.61
CA LEU A 48 -2.67 1.99 -6.31
C LEU A 48 -3.08 0.59 -5.87
N HIS A 49 -3.59 -0.21 -6.82
CA HIS A 49 -4.01 -1.59 -6.57
C HIS A 49 -2.83 -2.46 -6.14
N GLU A 50 -1.73 -2.45 -6.91
CA GLU A 50 -0.49 -3.17 -6.57
C GLU A 50 0.03 -2.81 -5.17
N ILE A 51 0.10 -1.52 -4.86
CA ILE A 51 0.55 -1.04 -3.55
C ILE A 51 -0.38 -1.56 -2.46
N LEU A 52 -1.69 -1.47 -2.63
CA LEU A 52 -2.65 -1.90 -1.62
C LEU A 52 -2.55 -3.40 -1.37
N VAL A 53 -2.50 -4.22 -2.41
CA VAL A 53 -2.36 -5.67 -2.28
C VAL A 53 -1.07 -6.03 -1.54
N ALA A 54 0.07 -5.48 -1.95
CA ALA A 54 1.35 -5.75 -1.32
C ALA A 54 1.38 -5.34 0.17
N GLN A 55 0.80 -4.19 0.51
CA GLN A 55 0.75 -3.72 1.90
C GLN A 55 -0.22 -4.53 2.77
N VAL A 56 -1.36 -4.96 2.23
CA VAL A 56 -2.30 -5.83 2.95
C VAL A 56 -1.70 -7.21 3.18
N ALA A 57 -1.05 -7.79 2.17
CA ALA A 57 -0.35 -9.07 2.27
C ALA A 57 0.74 -9.02 3.35
N THR A 58 1.54 -7.94 3.35
CA THR A 58 2.55 -7.67 4.38
C THR A 58 1.92 -7.57 5.77
N TYR A 59 0.77 -6.90 5.91
CA TYR A 59 0.09 -6.77 7.20
C TYR A 59 -0.43 -8.13 7.72
N LEU A 60 -0.91 -8.98 6.83
CA LEU A 60 -1.47 -10.30 7.16
C LEU A 60 -0.42 -11.42 7.23
N GLY A 61 0.81 -11.17 6.77
CA GLY A 61 1.89 -12.16 6.76
C GLY A 61 1.66 -13.27 5.72
N VAL A 62 1.05 -12.94 4.60
CA VAL A 62 0.76 -13.87 3.50
C VAL A 62 1.37 -13.36 2.19
N GLU A 63 1.41 -14.22 1.18
CA GLU A 63 1.80 -13.82 -0.18
C GLU A 63 0.76 -12.88 -0.81
N PRO A 64 1.17 -11.91 -1.65
CA PRO A 64 0.26 -11.02 -2.38
C PRO A 64 -0.85 -11.74 -3.16
N SER A 65 -0.55 -12.91 -3.74
CA SER A 65 -1.51 -13.69 -4.51
C SER A 65 -2.64 -14.31 -3.67
N VAL A 66 -2.45 -14.42 -2.35
CA VAL A 66 -3.53 -14.79 -1.42
C VAL A 66 -4.55 -13.67 -1.28
N ILE A 67 -4.11 -12.41 -1.44
CA ILE A 67 -4.99 -11.23 -1.36
C ILE A 67 -5.65 -10.97 -2.71
N ASP A 68 -4.87 -11.05 -3.79
CA ASP A 68 -5.37 -10.95 -5.15
C ASP A 68 -4.73 -12.02 -6.05
N PRO A 69 -5.45 -13.11 -6.36
CA PRO A 69 -4.98 -14.18 -7.24
C PRO A 69 -4.67 -13.73 -8.67
N THR A 70 -5.20 -12.57 -9.11
CA THR A 70 -4.98 -12.07 -10.48
C THR A 70 -3.61 -11.43 -10.67
N MET A 71 -2.88 -11.12 -9.59
CA MET A 71 -1.53 -10.54 -9.66
C MET A 71 -0.42 -11.53 -10.05
N GLU A 72 -0.71 -12.84 -10.15
CA GLU A 72 0.28 -13.84 -10.60
C GLU A 72 0.41 -13.92 -12.13
N GLU A 73 -0.45 -13.24 -12.91
CA GLU A 73 -0.52 -13.38 -14.38
C GLU A 73 0.30 -12.36 -15.20
N ASP A 74 1.08 -11.46 -14.57
CA ASP A 74 1.92 -10.46 -15.27
C ASP A 74 3.39 -10.88 -15.48
#